data_AF-A0A3Q2WSV7-F1
#
_entry.id   AF-A0A3Q2WSV7-F1
#
_cell.length_a   1.000
_cell.length_b   1.000
_cell.length_c   1.000
_cell.angle_alpha   90.00
_cell.angle_beta   90.00
_cell.angle_gamma   90.00
#
_symmetry.space_group_name_H-M   'P 1'
#
loop_
_entity.id
_entity.type
_entity.pdbx_description
1 polymer ?
#
loop_
_entity_poly.entity_id
_entity_poly.type
_entity_poly.pdbx_seq_one_letter_code
_entity_poly.pdbx_strand_id
1 'polypeptide(L)'
;MCTSVQPIQWTSDLRNQNFDGIVLVTQSHESLPSELESLKAPLQDYNAVDSGLGEEVVVIKVPGLPGNRLVFASTGPVNRDYDDIRRFSDAAVNGIQRALKAGMQRPLLVCPPHADYKNNTLVAALGALHALYMPLEVRESNVKKNDHKVCVLGLWAAEEARGTKLVELANALENGRLAYRDIGGSDPERMAAPRVADYVQELFKDSPVKVEVVSDLKTLEKEYPCLAAVNRCANSVPRHQARVVKLQYCGEGPIEKTLMLVGKGITYDTGGADIKAGGVMAGMHRDKCGAAAVAGFFQIVAQLKPQHLKVVGVMAMVRNSVGADCYVADELVVSRAGRRVRVGNTDAEGRMVMVDLLCEMKEKAVNEVSPQLFTIATLTGHAIRAMGPNYSPERCWAICLRCLLSGARTMSSTRASLSTRTSCSATTCRPLLHLEDIRHLQLSSSWLQDLTSTAWILKPLCRTPTLTSLGPAVLSQVYQQEPQSSPWQPTTYSLISKQRNLVSALKPCTNFFPSNYKRNTCYST
;
A
#
# COMPACT_ATOMS: atom_id res chain seq x y z
N MET A 1 -19.41 12.95 -3.31
CA MET A 1 -18.03 12.94 -2.78
C MET A 1 -17.14 13.45 -3.90
N CYS A 2 -16.39 14.54 -3.69
CA CYS A 2 -15.51 15.07 -4.74
C CYS A 2 -14.32 14.13 -4.94
N THR A 3 -14.41 13.25 -5.94
CA THR A 3 -13.45 12.19 -6.29
C THR A 3 -12.45 12.64 -7.35
N SER A 4 -12.26 13.94 -7.55
CA SER A 4 -11.30 14.43 -8.54
C SER A 4 -9.88 14.43 -7.99
N VAL A 5 -8.95 13.92 -8.80
CA VAL A 5 -7.52 14.18 -8.61
C VAL A 5 -7.23 15.66 -8.76
N GLN A 6 -6.13 16.11 -8.15
CA GLN A 6 -5.58 17.44 -8.36
C GLN A 6 -5.51 17.76 -9.86
N PRO A 7 -6.09 18.88 -10.34
CA PRO A 7 -6.01 19.26 -11.74
C PRO A 7 -4.56 19.33 -12.23
N ILE A 8 -4.28 18.67 -13.36
CA ILE A 8 -2.96 18.60 -13.98
C ILE A 8 -3.03 19.20 -15.38
N GLN A 9 -2.04 20.03 -15.72
CA GLN A 9 -1.82 20.55 -17.07
C GLN A 9 -0.36 20.36 -17.45
N TRP A 10 -0.04 20.39 -18.74
CA TRP A 10 1.35 20.42 -19.20
C TRP A 10 1.65 21.69 -19.98
N THR A 11 2.94 22.05 -20.06
CA THR A 11 3.42 23.11 -20.95
C THR A 11 4.87 22.86 -21.33
N SER A 12 5.31 23.35 -22.49
CA SER A 12 6.73 23.44 -22.87
C SER A 12 7.35 24.80 -22.52
N ASP A 13 6.52 25.83 -22.28
CA ASP A 13 6.97 27.19 -21.98
C ASP A 13 7.18 27.40 -20.48
N LEU A 14 8.44 27.60 -20.08
CA LEU A 14 8.81 27.91 -18.70
C LEU A 14 8.30 29.28 -18.23
N ARG A 15 8.03 30.20 -19.15
CA ARG A 15 7.60 31.59 -18.85
C ARG A 15 6.09 31.76 -18.86
N ASN A 16 5.36 30.65 -19.00
CA ASN A 16 3.91 30.64 -19.07
C ASN A 16 3.29 31.24 -17.80
N GLN A 17 2.67 32.42 -17.94
CA GLN A 17 2.08 33.19 -16.83
C GLN A 17 0.79 32.58 -16.29
N ASN A 18 0.31 31.47 -16.86
CA ASN A 18 -0.74 30.65 -16.25
C ASN A 18 -0.22 29.88 -15.03
N PHE A 19 1.08 29.90 -14.74
CA PHE A 19 1.66 29.36 -13.51
C PHE A 19 2.14 30.51 -12.62
N ASP A 20 2.41 30.22 -11.35
CA ASP A 20 2.84 31.24 -10.39
C ASP A 20 4.17 30.93 -9.70
N GLY A 21 4.86 29.90 -10.18
CA GLY A 21 6.20 29.54 -9.77
C GLY A 21 6.67 28.24 -10.40
N ILE A 22 7.99 28.07 -10.50
CA ILE A 22 8.63 26.85 -10.98
C ILE A 22 9.11 26.02 -9.79
N VAL A 23 8.91 24.71 -9.84
CA VAL A 23 9.53 23.74 -8.94
C VAL A 23 10.46 22.86 -9.76
N LEU A 24 11.76 23.16 -9.69
CA LEU A 24 12.79 22.42 -10.43
C LEU A 24 13.30 21.25 -9.59
N VAL A 25 13.17 20.04 -10.14
CA VAL A 25 13.68 18.79 -9.56
C VAL A 25 14.77 18.24 -10.47
N THR A 26 16.00 18.24 -9.99
CA THR A 26 17.16 17.71 -10.72
C THR A 26 18.27 17.32 -9.73
N GLN A 27 19.27 16.58 -10.18
CA GLN A 27 20.45 16.25 -9.38
C GLN A 27 21.34 17.47 -9.14
N SER A 28 21.60 18.24 -10.19
CA SER A 28 22.44 19.43 -10.16
C SER A 28 21.90 20.49 -11.10
N HIS A 29 22.18 21.75 -10.77
CA HIS A 29 21.89 22.89 -11.65
C HIS A 29 22.85 22.93 -12.86
N GLU A 30 24.02 22.31 -12.76
CA GLU A 30 25.02 22.27 -13.84
C GLU A 30 24.59 21.38 -15.01
N SER A 31 23.87 20.29 -14.71
CA SER A 31 23.44 19.28 -15.70
C SER A 31 22.10 19.60 -16.37
N LEU A 32 21.62 20.85 -16.27
CA LEU A 32 20.39 21.26 -16.93
C LEU A 32 20.56 21.26 -18.46
N PRO A 33 19.57 20.75 -19.22
CA PRO A 33 19.59 20.76 -20.67
C PRO A 33 19.38 22.18 -21.21
N SER A 34 19.65 22.39 -22.50
CA SER A 34 19.67 23.72 -23.13
C SER A 34 18.32 24.45 -23.06
N GLU A 35 17.21 23.73 -23.03
CA GLU A 35 15.87 24.30 -22.88
C GLU A 35 15.66 24.93 -21.50
N LEU A 36 16.43 24.51 -20.50
CA LEU A 36 16.39 24.99 -19.12
C LEU A 36 17.57 25.92 -18.77
N GLU A 37 18.38 26.34 -19.76
CA GLU A 37 19.59 27.13 -19.55
C GLU A 37 19.34 28.43 -18.77
N SER A 38 18.18 29.05 -19.00
CA SER A 38 17.77 30.28 -18.29
C SER A 38 17.67 30.14 -16.77
N LEU A 39 17.61 28.91 -16.25
CA LEU A 39 17.56 28.63 -14.81
C LEU A 39 18.96 28.46 -14.19
N LYS A 40 20.02 28.28 -14.99
CA LYS A 40 21.38 28.02 -14.48
C LYS A 40 21.99 29.21 -13.75
N ALA A 41 22.05 30.38 -14.42
CA ALA A 41 22.68 31.56 -13.84
C ALA A 41 22.07 31.97 -12.48
N PRO A 42 20.73 32.04 -12.31
CA PRO A 42 20.13 32.33 -11.01
C PRO A 42 20.47 31.32 -9.91
N LEU A 43 20.64 30.03 -10.27
CA LEU A 43 21.02 28.99 -9.32
C LEU A 43 22.52 29.08 -8.96
N GLN A 44 23.38 29.40 -9.92
CA GLN A 44 24.81 29.62 -9.69
C GLN A 44 25.05 30.84 -8.79
N ASP A 45 24.34 31.94 -9.06
CA ASP A 45 24.41 33.15 -8.25
C ASP A 45 23.97 32.88 -6.80
N TYR A 46 22.91 32.09 -6.61
CA TYR A 46 22.48 31.68 -5.26
C TYR A 46 23.52 30.78 -4.59
N ASN A 47 24.06 29.79 -5.31
CA ASN A 47 25.06 28.86 -4.78
C ASN A 47 26.36 29.56 -4.33
N ALA A 48 26.71 30.68 -4.96
CA ALA A 48 27.86 31.49 -4.56
C ALA A 48 27.70 32.15 -3.18
N VAL A 49 26.46 32.30 -2.71
CA VAL A 49 26.13 32.91 -1.41
C VAL A 49 25.73 31.86 -0.37
N ASP A 50 25.09 30.77 -0.80
CA ASP A 50 24.58 29.71 0.06
C ASP A 50 24.98 28.32 -0.50
N SER A 51 25.93 27.69 0.19
CA SER A 51 26.42 26.34 -0.16
C SER A 51 25.39 25.23 0.08
N GLY A 52 24.25 25.53 0.71
CA GLY A 52 23.18 24.58 1.02
C GLY A 52 22.24 24.27 -0.14
N LEU A 53 22.39 24.89 -1.32
CA LEU A 53 21.49 24.72 -2.48
C LEU A 53 21.25 23.24 -2.88
N GLY A 54 22.24 22.37 -2.68
CA GLY A 54 22.14 20.94 -2.99
C GLY A 54 21.60 20.06 -1.86
N GLU A 55 21.49 20.59 -0.65
CA GLU A 55 21.10 19.86 0.56
C GLU A 55 19.68 20.22 1.03
N GLU A 56 19.29 21.48 0.88
CA GLU A 56 17.98 21.99 1.28
C GLU A 56 17.12 22.43 0.08
N VAL A 57 15.80 22.48 0.29
CA VAL A 57 14.88 23.02 -0.71
C VAL A 57 14.72 24.52 -0.51
N VAL A 58 15.21 25.29 -1.48
CA VAL A 58 15.24 26.76 -1.41
C VAL A 58 14.21 27.41 -2.34
N VAL A 59 13.90 28.69 -2.08
CA VAL A 59 13.07 29.51 -2.96
C VAL A 59 13.84 30.76 -3.33
N ILE A 60 14.01 30.97 -4.63
CA ILE A 60 14.82 32.02 -5.23
C ILE A 60 13.89 32.93 -6.02
N LYS A 61 14.09 34.25 -5.88
CA LYS A 61 13.41 35.23 -6.71
C LYS A 61 14.13 35.33 -8.05
N VAL A 62 13.47 34.95 -9.13
CA VAL A 62 14.03 35.01 -10.49
C VAL A 62 13.11 35.85 -11.38
N PRO A 63 13.50 37.09 -11.71
CA PRO A 63 12.69 37.96 -12.56
C PRO A 63 12.37 37.34 -13.92
N GLY A 64 11.11 37.45 -14.35
CA GLY A 64 10.67 36.96 -15.67
C GLY A 64 10.20 35.50 -15.69
N LEU A 65 10.39 34.76 -14.60
CA LEU A 65 9.70 33.48 -14.39
C LEU A 65 8.27 33.72 -13.87
N PRO A 66 7.37 32.74 -14.01
CA PRO A 66 6.01 32.85 -13.49
C PRO A 66 6.01 33.14 -11.99
N GLY A 67 5.31 34.20 -11.58
CA GLY A 67 5.31 34.71 -10.20
C GLY A 67 6.67 35.14 -9.65
N ASN A 68 7.71 35.24 -10.49
CA ASN A 68 9.11 35.49 -10.13
C ASN A 68 9.68 34.51 -9.09
N ARG A 69 9.16 33.28 -8.99
CA ARG A 69 9.54 32.30 -7.97
C ARG A 69 10.11 31.03 -8.61
N LEU A 70 11.31 30.64 -8.20
CA LEU A 70 11.92 29.35 -8.48
C LEU A 70 12.14 28.60 -7.18
N VAL A 71 11.54 27.43 -7.03
CA VAL A 71 11.85 26.46 -5.98
C VAL A 71 12.83 25.46 -6.55
N PHE A 72 14.00 25.32 -5.93
CA PHE A 72 14.98 24.30 -6.30
C PHE A 72 14.93 23.17 -5.28
N ALA A 73 14.65 21.96 -5.75
CA ALA A 73 14.59 20.75 -4.94
C ALA A 73 15.55 19.71 -5.52
N SER A 74 16.75 19.61 -4.95
CA SER A 74 17.73 18.63 -5.39
C SER A 74 17.30 17.20 -5.08
N THR A 75 17.57 16.28 -6.00
CA THR A 75 17.48 14.84 -5.71
C THR A 75 18.63 14.33 -4.85
N GLY A 76 19.69 15.15 -4.69
CA GLY A 76 21.00 14.67 -4.28
C GLY A 76 21.60 13.69 -5.30
N PRO A 77 22.68 12.99 -4.94
CA PRO A 77 23.24 11.91 -5.75
C PRO A 77 22.18 10.83 -6.02
N VAL A 78 22.17 10.31 -7.26
CA VAL A 78 21.28 9.22 -7.69
C VAL A 78 22.07 7.99 -8.18
N ASN A 79 23.38 7.96 -7.91
CA ASN A 79 24.32 6.95 -8.40
C ASN A 79 24.89 6.06 -7.28
N ARG A 80 24.39 6.14 -6.05
CA ARG A 80 24.81 5.25 -4.95
C ARG A 80 24.05 3.92 -5.03
N ASP A 81 24.62 2.86 -4.49
CA ASP A 81 24.08 1.49 -4.58
C ASP A 81 22.64 1.30 -4.06
N TYR A 82 22.18 2.21 -3.18
CA TYR A 82 20.85 2.18 -2.60
C TYR A 82 19.90 3.23 -3.18
N ASP A 83 20.38 4.11 -4.06
CA ASP A 83 19.52 5.08 -4.72
C ASP A 83 18.73 4.43 -5.84
N ASP A 84 17.55 4.99 -6.08
CA ASP A 84 16.73 4.66 -7.22
C ASP A 84 15.87 5.86 -7.62
N ILE A 85 15.05 5.65 -8.64
CA ILE A 85 14.16 6.65 -9.22
C ILE A 85 13.24 7.36 -8.21
N ARG A 86 13.01 6.79 -7.02
CA ARG A 86 12.21 7.43 -5.95
C ARG A 86 12.87 8.70 -5.41
N ARG A 87 14.18 8.90 -5.59
CA ARG A 87 14.85 10.17 -5.29
C ARG A 87 14.17 11.37 -5.96
N PHE A 88 13.70 11.20 -7.21
CA PHE A 88 12.95 12.22 -7.93
C PHE A 88 11.57 12.46 -7.31
N SER A 89 10.89 11.42 -6.83
CA SER A 89 9.62 11.57 -6.10
C SER A 89 9.82 12.30 -4.77
N ASP A 90 10.83 11.92 -3.98
CA ASP A 90 11.09 12.53 -2.67
C ASP A 90 11.45 14.01 -2.82
N ALA A 91 12.31 14.34 -3.80
CA ALA A 91 12.64 15.73 -4.12
C ALA A 91 11.41 16.52 -4.58
N ALA A 92 10.57 15.95 -5.43
CA ALA A 92 9.32 16.59 -5.86
C ALA A 92 8.35 16.81 -4.68
N VAL A 93 8.24 15.87 -3.74
CA VAL A 93 7.45 16.05 -2.51
C VAL A 93 7.95 17.25 -1.73
N ASN A 94 9.26 17.31 -1.46
CA ASN A 94 9.86 18.40 -0.68
C ASN A 94 9.73 19.75 -1.41
N GLY A 95 9.94 19.76 -2.73
CA GLY A 95 9.77 20.92 -3.60
C GLY A 95 8.35 21.47 -3.55
N ILE A 96 7.34 20.63 -3.72
CA ILE A 96 5.94 21.05 -3.68
C ILE A 96 5.53 21.50 -2.27
N GLN A 97 5.98 20.83 -1.21
CA GLN A 97 5.72 21.30 0.15
C GLN A 97 6.32 22.69 0.40
N ARG A 98 7.53 22.96 -0.12
CA ARG A 98 8.14 24.28 -0.03
C ARG A 98 7.42 25.32 -0.88
N ALA A 99 6.94 24.94 -2.06
CA ALA A 99 6.12 25.77 -2.95
C ALA A 99 4.80 26.19 -2.30
N LEU A 100 4.11 25.26 -1.63
CA LEU A 100 2.90 25.55 -0.85
C LEU A 100 3.17 26.56 0.27
N LYS A 101 4.27 26.37 1.02
CA LYS A 101 4.70 27.33 2.06
C LYS A 101 5.07 28.70 1.49
N ALA A 102 5.53 28.76 0.24
CA ALA A 102 5.78 30.01 -0.49
C ALA A 102 4.51 30.67 -1.04
N GLY A 103 3.33 30.08 -0.82
CA GLY A 103 2.06 30.59 -1.30
C GLY A 103 1.81 30.34 -2.79
N MET A 104 2.42 29.31 -3.39
CA MET A 104 2.11 28.94 -4.77
C MET A 104 0.74 28.24 -4.86
N GLN A 105 -0.07 28.64 -5.84
CA GLN A 105 -1.37 28.06 -6.17
C GLN A 105 -1.38 27.40 -7.56
N ARG A 106 -0.37 27.65 -8.38
CA ARG A 106 -0.25 27.13 -9.75
C ARG A 106 1.21 26.73 -10.02
N PRO A 107 1.81 25.81 -9.23
CA PRO A 107 3.21 25.43 -9.41
C PRO A 107 3.42 24.68 -10.73
N LEU A 108 4.49 25.01 -11.45
CA LEU A 108 4.98 24.27 -12.62
C LEU A 108 6.15 23.36 -12.18
N LEU A 109 5.91 22.05 -12.12
CA LEU A 109 6.95 21.05 -11.86
C LEU A 109 7.80 20.84 -13.12
N VAL A 110 9.11 21.10 -12.98
CA VAL A 110 10.11 20.88 -14.02
C VAL A 110 11.05 19.78 -13.55
N CYS A 111 11.01 18.62 -14.22
CA CYS A 111 11.92 17.51 -13.96
C CYS A 111 12.48 17.01 -15.30
N PRO A 112 13.66 17.49 -15.74
CA PRO A 112 14.24 17.09 -17.01
C PRO A 112 14.48 15.57 -17.06
N PRO A 113 14.41 14.93 -18.25
CA PRO A 113 14.70 13.51 -18.40
C PRO A 113 16.11 13.16 -17.93
N HIS A 114 16.24 12.04 -17.21
CA HIS A 114 17.54 11.53 -16.76
C HIS A 114 17.98 10.34 -17.62
N ALA A 115 19.28 10.26 -17.94
CA ALA A 115 19.84 9.23 -18.82
C ALA A 115 19.56 7.80 -18.30
N ASP A 116 19.87 7.55 -17.03
CA ASP A 116 19.70 6.22 -16.41
C ASP A 116 18.26 5.92 -15.98
N TYR A 117 17.43 6.94 -15.79
CA TYR A 117 16.10 6.83 -15.19
C TYR A 117 15.02 7.37 -16.12
N LYS A 118 14.65 6.57 -17.14
CA LYS A 118 13.72 6.95 -18.21
C LYS A 118 12.34 7.48 -17.75
N ASN A 119 11.87 7.06 -16.58
CA ASN A 119 10.55 7.44 -16.04
C ASN A 119 10.63 8.50 -14.93
N ASN A 120 11.79 9.16 -14.74
CA ASN A 120 12.03 10.05 -13.61
C ASN A 120 11.01 11.20 -13.56
N THR A 121 10.67 11.79 -14.71
CA THR A 121 9.67 12.86 -14.81
C THR A 121 8.29 12.42 -14.33
N LEU A 122 7.83 11.22 -14.71
CA LEU A 122 6.56 10.67 -14.22
C LEU A 122 6.61 10.38 -12.72
N VAL A 123 7.73 9.84 -12.21
CA VAL A 123 7.90 9.57 -10.78
C VAL A 123 7.94 10.86 -9.96
N ALA A 124 8.58 11.92 -10.46
CA ALA A 124 8.53 13.26 -9.87
C ALA A 124 7.10 13.80 -9.85
N ALA A 125 6.36 13.67 -10.95
CA ALA A 125 4.95 14.10 -11.02
C ALA A 125 4.08 13.36 -9.98
N LEU A 126 4.25 12.05 -9.82
CA LEU A 126 3.55 11.26 -8.80
C LEU A 126 3.96 11.62 -7.36
N GLY A 127 5.22 12.06 -7.16
CA GLY A 127 5.70 12.62 -5.90
C GLY A 127 5.05 13.98 -5.60
N ALA A 128 5.00 14.87 -6.59
CA ALA A 128 4.30 16.14 -6.48
C ALA A 128 2.81 15.96 -6.13
N LEU A 129 2.12 15.06 -6.84
CA LEU A 129 0.72 14.72 -6.55
C LEU A 129 0.54 14.10 -5.16
N HIS A 130 1.51 13.30 -4.69
CA HIS A 130 1.48 12.80 -3.31
C HIS A 130 1.54 13.93 -2.27
N ALA A 131 2.35 14.96 -2.48
CA ALA A 131 2.36 16.14 -1.61
C ALA A 131 1.03 16.92 -1.65
N LEU A 132 0.35 16.90 -2.80
CA LEU A 132 -0.94 17.56 -3.01
C LEU A 132 -2.14 16.74 -2.54
N TYR A 133 -1.97 15.44 -2.28
CA TYR A 133 -3.02 14.56 -1.77
C TYR A 133 -3.66 15.11 -0.50
N MET A 134 -4.99 15.02 -0.45
CA MET A 134 -5.80 15.42 0.69
C MET A 134 -6.60 14.21 1.18
N PRO A 135 -6.43 13.76 2.44
CA PRO A 135 -7.16 12.63 3.00
C PRO A 135 -8.67 12.78 2.88
N LEU A 136 -9.38 11.66 2.79
CA LEU A 136 -10.83 11.64 2.65
C LEU A 136 -11.53 12.35 3.81
N GLU A 137 -11.05 12.17 5.04
CA GLU A 137 -11.58 12.81 6.25
C GLU A 137 -11.46 14.34 6.16
N VAL A 138 -10.34 14.83 5.63
CA VAL A 138 -10.10 16.27 5.45
C VAL A 138 -11.05 16.81 4.37
N ARG A 139 -11.23 16.08 3.27
CA ARG A 139 -12.18 16.46 2.21
C ARG A 139 -13.62 16.51 2.74
N GLU A 140 -14.04 15.53 3.51
CA GLU A 140 -15.42 15.48 4.03
C GLU A 140 -15.69 16.45 5.18
N SER A 141 -14.65 16.84 5.94
CA SER A 141 -14.79 17.84 7.00
C SER A 141 -15.17 19.24 6.48
N ASN A 142 -14.99 19.51 5.18
CA ASN A 142 -15.27 20.79 4.53
C ASN A 142 -14.63 22.02 5.22
N VAL A 143 -13.56 21.82 5.99
CA VAL A 143 -12.85 22.91 6.70
C VAL A 143 -12.25 23.94 5.72
N LYS A 144 -11.96 23.51 4.49
CA LYS A 144 -11.54 24.38 3.39
C LYS A 144 -12.63 24.40 2.31
N LYS A 145 -12.89 25.58 1.75
CA LYS A 145 -13.81 25.75 0.61
C LYS A 145 -13.32 25.09 -0.68
N ASN A 146 -12.05 24.74 -0.78
CA ASN A 146 -11.44 24.18 -1.98
C ASN A 146 -11.15 22.69 -1.80
N ASP A 147 -11.54 21.88 -2.78
CA ASP A 147 -11.29 20.43 -2.83
C ASP A 147 -9.82 20.07 -3.08
N HIS A 148 -8.99 21.06 -3.43
CA HIS A 148 -7.59 20.88 -3.83
C HIS A 148 -6.66 21.85 -3.07
N LYS A 149 -5.40 21.43 -2.85
CA LYS A 149 -4.40 22.26 -2.16
C LYS A 149 -3.88 23.41 -3.02
N VAL A 150 -3.89 23.23 -4.34
CA VAL A 150 -3.53 24.23 -5.35
C VAL A 150 -4.58 24.23 -6.46
N CYS A 151 -4.66 25.28 -7.27
CA CYS A 151 -5.60 25.36 -8.38
C CYS A 151 -5.24 24.39 -9.52
N VAL A 152 -3.94 24.25 -9.83
CA VAL A 152 -3.44 23.36 -10.87
C VAL A 152 -1.99 22.97 -10.59
N LEU A 153 -1.61 21.74 -10.89
CA LEU A 153 -0.21 21.31 -11.01
C LEU A 153 0.19 21.34 -12.49
N GLY A 154 1.13 22.21 -12.85
CA GLY A 154 1.76 22.20 -14.17
C GLY A 154 2.85 21.14 -14.23
N LEU A 155 2.97 20.45 -15.36
CA LEU A 155 4.06 19.53 -15.68
C LEU A 155 4.81 20.06 -16.90
N TRP A 156 6.11 20.29 -16.77
CA TRP A 156 6.91 20.69 -17.92
C TRP A 156 7.30 19.48 -18.78
N ALA A 157 7.17 19.64 -20.10
CA ALA A 157 7.66 18.68 -21.08
C ALA A 157 8.11 19.42 -22.34
N ALA A 158 9.27 19.05 -22.88
CA ALA A 158 9.83 19.70 -24.07
C ALA A 158 8.97 19.51 -25.34
N GLU A 159 8.24 18.40 -25.43
CA GLU A 159 7.43 18.02 -26.60
C GLU A 159 5.97 17.78 -26.19
N GLU A 160 5.04 18.21 -27.05
CA GLU A 160 3.59 18.04 -26.85
C GLU A 160 3.19 16.58 -26.62
N ALA A 161 3.66 15.67 -27.48
CA ALA A 161 3.32 14.25 -27.37
C ALA A 161 3.76 13.66 -26.00
N ARG A 162 4.90 14.10 -25.47
CA ARG A 162 5.39 13.68 -24.15
C ARG A 162 4.55 14.30 -23.04
N GLY A 163 4.22 15.59 -23.14
CA GLY A 163 3.39 16.30 -22.17
C GLY A 163 1.99 15.69 -22.03
N THR A 164 1.32 15.46 -23.16
CA THR A 164 -0.02 14.83 -23.18
C THR A 164 -0.01 13.44 -22.56
N LYS A 165 0.94 12.59 -22.95
CA LYS A 165 1.09 11.23 -22.38
C LYS A 165 1.44 11.25 -20.90
N LEU A 166 2.27 12.20 -20.46
CA LEU A 166 2.65 12.36 -19.06
C LEU A 166 1.43 12.71 -18.21
N VAL A 167 0.60 13.64 -18.66
CA VAL A 167 -0.64 14.05 -17.96
C VAL A 167 -1.64 12.89 -17.92
N GLU A 168 -1.85 12.19 -19.04
CA GLU A 168 -2.73 11.01 -19.11
C GLU A 168 -2.32 9.94 -18.10
N LEU A 169 -1.04 9.55 -18.10
CA LEU A 169 -0.51 8.52 -17.19
C LEU A 169 -0.52 8.98 -15.73
N ALA A 170 -0.14 10.23 -15.45
CA ALA A 170 -0.15 10.77 -14.09
C ALA A 170 -1.58 10.81 -13.53
N ASN A 171 -2.57 11.24 -14.33
CA ASN A 171 -3.97 11.22 -13.94
C ASN A 171 -4.47 9.81 -13.67
N ALA A 172 -4.22 8.86 -14.58
CA ALA A 172 -4.67 7.48 -14.40
C ALA A 172 -4.09 6.85 -13.12
N LEU A 173 -2.78 6.98 -12.92
CA LEU A 173 -2.09 6.43 -11.76
C LEU A 173 -2.51 7.09 -10.45
N GLU A 174 -2.66 8.42 -10.42
CA GLU A 174 -3.07 9.11 -9.19
C GLU A 174 -4.54 8.87 -8.86
N ASN A 175 -5.43 8.72 -9.84
CA ASN A 175 -6.81 8.31 -9.57
C ASN A 175 -6.86 6.92 -8.92
N GLY A 176 -6.02 5.99 -9.38
CA GLY A 176 -5.86 4.69 -8.73
C GLY A 176 -5.33 4.81 -7.30
N ARG A 177 -4.32 5.66 -7.06
CA ARG A 177 -3.77 5.92 -5.72
C ARG A 177 -4.77 6.62 -4.80
N LEU A 178 -5.62 7.49 -5.33
CA LEU A 178 -6.68 8.17 -4.60
C LEU A 178 -7.68 7.14 -4.09
N ALA A 179 -8.23 6.29 -4.97
CA ALA A 179 -9.12 5.20 -4.57
C ALA A 179 -8.47 4.24 -3.55
N TYR A 180 -7.20 3.88 -3.76
CA TYR A 180 -6.43 3.08 -2.81
C TYR A 180 -6.33 3.74 -1.42
N ARG A 181 -5.97 5.03 -1.35
CA ARG A 181 -5.81 5.75 -0.07
C ARG A 181 -7.15 6.01 0.61
N ASP A 182 -8.19 6.28 -0.17
CA ASP A 182 -9.53 6.53 0.35
C ASP A 182 -10.10 5.28 1.00
N ILE A 183 -9.97 4.12 0.34
CA ILE A 183 -10.40 2.84 0.92
C ILE A 183 -9.45 2.44 2.05
N GLY A 184 -8.13 2.38 1.81
CA GLY A 184 -7.17 1.76 2.73
C GLY A 184 -6.73 2.64 3.90
N GLY A 185 -6.60 3.94 3.67
CA GLY A 185 -6.06 4.89 4.65
C GLY A 185 -7.10 5.50 5.58
N SER A 186 -8.39 5.37 5.26
CA SER A 186 -9.44 5.99 6.07
C SER A 186 -9.85 5.17 7.28
N ASP A 187 -10.53 5.86 8.20
CA ASP A 187 -11.03 5.30 9.45
C ASP A 187 -11.92 4.05 9.23
N PRO A 188 -11.96 3.12 10.20
CA PRO A 188 -12.64 1.83 10.02
C PRO A 188 -14.16 1.94 9.88
N GLU A 189 -14.77 3.08 10.20
CA GLU A 189 -16.21 3.29 10.11
C GLU A 189 -16.62 3.93 8.78
N ARG A 190 -15.83 4.89 8.30
CA ARG A 190 -16.02 5.50 6.98
C ARG A 190 -15.91 4.48 5.86
N MET A 191 -14.95 3.55 6.00
CA MET A 191 -14.71 2.44 5.07
C MET A 191 -14.88 1.08 5.75
N ALA A 192 -16.00 0.92 6.46
CA ALA A 192 -16.54 -0.39 6.83
C ALA A 192 -16.99 -1.18 5.58
N ALA A 193 -17.19 -2.49 5.69
CA ALA A 193 -17.37 -3.37 4.52
C ALA A 193 -18.54 -2.95 3.59
N PRO A 194 -19.75 -2.62 4.10
CA PRO A 194 -20.82 -2.08 3.26
C PRO A 194 -20.45 -0.76 2.59
N ARG A 195 -19.78 0.15 3.32
CA ARG A 195 -19.37 1.47 2.80
C ARG A 195 -18.32 1.38 1.70
N VAL A 196 -17.42 0.41 1.78
CA VAL A 196 -16.46 0.14 0.70
C VAL A 196 -17.18 -0.39 -0.54
N ALA A 197 -18.20 -1.24 -0.39
CA ALA A 197 -19.00 -1.68 -1.52
C ALA A 197 -19.73 -0.51 -2.19
N ASP A 198 -20.39 0.36 -1.41
CA ASP A 198 -21.06 1.57 -1.92
C ASP A 198 -20.07 2.49 -2.65
N TYR A 199 -18.90 2.74 -2.04
CA TYR A 199 -17.84 3.56 -2.63
C TYR A 199 -17.36 3.00 -3.96
N VAL A 200 -17.14 1.68 -4.05
CA VAL A 200 -16.66 1.01 -5.26
C VAL A 200 -17.74 1.00 -6.36
N GLN A 201 -19.02 0.82 -6.00
CA GLN A 201 -20.12 0.93 -6.95
C GLN A 201 -20.23 2.34 -7.53
N GLU A 202 -20.12 3.37 -6.69
CA GLU A 202 -20.15 4.76 -7.15
C GLU A 202 -18.92 5.10 -7.99
N LEU A 203 -17.73 4.63 -7.59
CA LEU A 203 -16.47 4.85 -8.32
C LEU A 203 -16.54 4.35 -9.77
N PHE A 204 -17.25 3.24 -10.01
CA PHE A 204 -17.29 2.57 -11.31
C PHE A 204 -18.62 2.71 -12.06
N LYS A 205 -19.58 3.48 -11.54
CA LYS A 205 -20.94 3.64 -12.09
C LYS A 205 -20.96 3.99 -13.57
N ASP A 206 -20.11 4.92 -13.99
CA ASP A 206 -20.00 5.40 -15.37
C ASP A 206 -18.71 4.92 -16.06
N SER A 207 -18.25 3.73 -15.71
CA SER A 207 -16.99 3.15 -16.18
C SER A 207 -17.21 1.83 -16.95
N PRO A 208 -16.21 1.33 -17.70
CA PRO A 208 -16.29 0.00 -18.34
C PRO A 208 -16.16 -1.16 -17.34
N VAL A 209 -15.98 -0.89 -16.04
CA VAL A 209 -15.84 -1.91 -15.00
C VAL A 209 -17.21 -2.33 -14.48
N LYS A 210 -17.52 -3.62 -14.58
CA LYS A 210 -18.72 -4.21 -13.96
C LYS A 210 -18.44 -4.50 -12.49
N VAL A 211 -19.37 -4.10 -11.61
CA VAL A 211 -19.30 -4.34 -10.17
C VAL A 211 -20.46 -5.24 -9.74
N GLU A 212 -20.14 -6.33 -9.06
CA GLU A 212 -21.12 -7.22 -8.41
C GLU A 212 -20.78 -7.29 -6.91
N VAL A 213 -21.81 -7.17 -6.06
CA VAL A 213 -21.64 -7.20 -4.60
C VAL A 213 -22.45 -8.35 -4.02
N VAL A 214 -21.76 -9.29 -3.36
CA VAL A 214 -22.40 -10.33 -2.55
C VAL A 214 -22.50 -9.82 -1.11
N SER A 215 -23.74 -9.67 -0.64
CA SER A 215 -24.06 -9.11 0.68
C SER A 215 -24.95 -10.00 1.55
N ASP A 216 -25.66 -10.96 0.94
CA ASP A 216 -26.52 -11.89 1.66
C ASP A 216 -25.70 -12.84 2.53
N LEU A 217 -25.98 -12.86 3.85
CA LEU A 217 -25.18 -13.62 4.82
C LEU A 217 -25.24 -15.13 4.56
N LYS A 218 -26.39 -15.67 4.16
CA LYS A 218 -26.54 -17.12 3.87
C LYS A 218 -25.71 -17.51 2.66
N THR A 219 -25.68 -16.66 1.64
CA THR A 219 -24.83 -16.83 0.46
C THR A 219 -23.36 -16.77 0.84
N LEU A 220 -22.96 -15.83 1.71
CA LEU A 220 -21.59 -15.74 2.20
C LEU A 220 -21.18 -16.97 3.01
N GLU A 221 -22.03 -17.48 3.90
CA GLU A 221 -21.79 -18.69 4.68
C GLU A 221 -21.64 -19.94 3.79
N LYS A 222 -22.46 -20.04 2.74
CA LYS A 222 -22.43 -21.16 1.81
C LYS A 222 -21.23 -21.13 0.87
N GLU A 223 -21.00 -19.98 0.23
CA GLU A 223 -20.01 -19.86 -0.86
C GLU A 223 -18.60 -19.53 -0.33
N TYR A 224 -18.50 -18.88 0.84
CA TYR A 224 -17.27 -18.42 1.48
C TYR A 224 -17.24 -18.70 3.00
N PRO A 225 -17.35 -19.97 3.43
CA PRO A 225 -17.48 -20.35 4.84
C PRO A 225 -16.33 -19.86 5.74
N CYS A 226 -15.08 -19.84 5.28
CA CYS A 226 -13.95 -19.32 6.04
C CYS A 226 -14.02 -17.79 6.20
N LEU A 227 -14.47 -17.08 5.16
CA LEU A 227 -14.72 -15.62 5.24
C LEU A 227 -15.86 -15.32 6.23
N ALA A 228 -16.94 -16.10 6.15
CA ALA A 228 -18.08 -15.96 7.04
C ALA A 228 -17.70 -16.22 8.51
N ALA A 229 -16.85 -17.22 8.79
CA ALA A 229 -16.34 -17.50 10.12
C ALA A 229 -15.59 -16.30 10.72
N VAL A 230 -14.72 -15.64 9.95
CA VAL A 230 -13.99 -14.44 10.41
C VAL A 230 -14.93 -13.29 10.73
N ASN A 231 -15.96 -13.05 9.91
CA ASN A 231 -16.90 -11.94 10.13
C ASN A 231 -18.03 -12.28 11.12
N ARG A 232 -18.13 -13.51 11.61
CA ARG A 232 -19.28 -14.03 12.36
C ARG A 232 -19.70 -13.12 13.51
N CYS A 233 -18.74 -12.68 14.34
CA CYS A 233 -19.00 -11.78 15.45
C CYS A 233 -19.50 -10.39 15.01
N ALA A 234 -19.01 -9.89 13.87
CA ALA A 234 -19.37 -8.58 13.36
C ALA A 234 -20.78 -8.54 12.72
N ASN A 235 -21.37 -9.69 12.41
CA ASN A 235 -22.68 -9.78 11.74
C ASN A 235 -23.85 -9.22 12.57
N SER A 236 -23.70 -9.18 13.90
CA SER A 236 -24.65 -8.55 14.83
C SER A 236 -24.80 -7.04 14.61
N VAL A 237 -23.83 -6.40 13.95
CA VAL A 237 -23.82 -4.98 13.65
C VAL A 237 -23.97 -4.80 12.13
N PRO A 238 -25.13 -4.37 11.60
CA PRO A 238 -25.39 -4.31 10.16
C PRO A 238 -24.35 -3.55 9.34
N ARG A 239 -23.83 -2.43 9.87
CA ARG A 239 -22.76 -1.62 9.24
C ARG A 239 -21.41 -2.32 9.14
N HIS A 240 -21.20 -3.45 9.83
CA HIS A 240 -19.96 -4.24 9.81
C HIS A 240 -20.12 -5.59 9.09
N GLN A 241 -21.29 -5.86 8.51
CA GLN A 241 -21.53 -7.08 7.78
C GLN A 241 -20.62 -7.18 6.55
N ALA A 242 -20.10 -8.39 6.33
CA ALA A 242 -19.18 -8.69 5.25
C ALA A 242 -19.74 -8.35 3.87
N ARG A 243 -18.84 -8.04 2.94
CA ARG A 243 -19.12 -7.91 1.51
C ARG A 243 -18.04 -8.65 0.72
N VAL A 244 -18.45 -9.35 -0.33
CA VAL A 244 -17.53 -9.76 -1.40
C VAL A 244 -17.83 -8.88 -2.59
N VAL A 245 -16.87 -8.05 -3.00
CA VAL A 245 -17.01 -7.16 -4.15
C VAL A 245 -16.23 -7.74 -5.31
N LYS A 246 -16.92 -8.03 -6.41
CA LYS A 246 -16.34 -8.60 -7.63
C LYS A 246 -16.31 -7.50 -8.70
N LEU A 247 -15.17 -7.37 -9.35
CA LEU A 247 -14.87 -6.38 -10.37
C LEU A 247 -14.50 -7.10 -11.66
N GLN A 248 -15.04 -6.65 -12.79
CA GLN A 248 -14.67 -7.19 -14.10
C GLN A 248 -14.48 -6.08 -15.12
N TYR A 249 -13.33 -6.12 -15.80
CA TYR A 249 -13.03 -5.31 -16.97
C TYR A 249 -12.77 -6.24 -18.15
N CYS A 250 -13.31 -5.88 -19.32
CA CYS A 250 -13.07 -6.59 -20.58
C CYS A 250 -12.68 -5.55 -21.63
N GLY A 251 -11.42 -5.58 -22.06
CA GLY A 251 -10.93 -4.74 -23.15
C GLY A 251 -11.53 -5.14 -24.49
N GLU A 252 -11.44 -4.22 -25.45
CA GLU A 252 -11.87 -4.45 -26.82
C GLU A 252 -10.99 -5.51 -27.51
N GLY A 253 -11.57 -6.19 -28.50
CA GLY A 253 -10.89 -7.23 -29.29
C GLY A 253 -10.86 -8.62 -28.63
N PRO A 254 -10.27 -9.62 -29.31
CA PRO A 254 -10.08 -10.95 -28.73
C PRO A 254 -9.17 -10.86 -27.50
N ILE A 255 -9.55 -11.53 -26.42
CA ILE A 255 -8.79 -11.55 -25.18
C ILE A 255 -7.57 -12.45 -25.34
N GLU A 256 -6.39 -11.88 -25.11
CA GLU A 256 -5.11 -12.59 -25.16
C GLU A 256 -4.59 -12.91 -23.75
N LYS A 257 -5.04 -12.15 -22.74
CA LYS A 257 -4.57 -12.29 -21.37
C LYS A 257 -5.67 -11.99 -20.35
N THR A 258 -5.73 -12.82 -19.31
CA THR A 258 -6.63 -12.62 -18.17
C THR A 258 -5.84 -12.43 -16.88
N LEU A 259 -5.98 -11.26 -16.26
CA LEU A 259 -5.43 -10.98 -14.94
C LEU A 259 -6.51 -11.21 -13.88
N MET A 260 -6.18 -11.98 -12.86
CA MET A 260 -7.10 -12.35 -11.79
C MET A 260 -6.51 -11.88 -10.45
N LEU A 261 -7.22 -11.05 -9.70
CA LEU A 261 -6.71 -10.40 -8.49
C LEU A 261 -7.61 -10.73 -7.29
N VAL A 262 -7.02 -11.15 -6.18
CA VAL A 262 -7.73 -11.31 -4.88
C VAL A 262 -7.08 -10.39 -3.84
N GLY A 263 -7.87 -9.50 -3.26
CA GLY A 263 -7.40 -8.52 -2.28
C GLY A 263 -7.92 -8.81 -0.86
N LYS A 264 -7.00 -8.85 0.12
CA LYS A 264 -7.35 -8.90 1.56
C LYS A 264 -8.01 -7.58 1.97
N GLY A 265 -9.23 -7.65 2.48
CA GLY A 265 -10.06 -6.49 2.84
C GLY A 265 -10.52 -6.49 4.30
N ILE A 266 -9.61 -6.68 5.28
CA ILE A 266 -10.00 -6.60 6.69
C ILE A 266 -10.16 -5.12 7.07
N THR A 267 -11.41 -4.68 7.20
CA THR A 267 -11.77 -3.28 7.43
C THR A 267 -11.29 -2.75 8.77
N TYR A 268 -11.27 -3.63 9.76
CA TYR A 268 -10.61 -3.43 11.04
C TYR A 268 -10.26 -4.79 11.65
N ASP A 269 -9.02 -4.94 12.08
CA ASP A 269 -8.50 -6.18 12.65
C ASP A 269 -8.22 -6.03 14.15
N THR A 270 -9.07 -6.63 14.98
CA THR A 270 -8.87 -6.71 16.42
C THR A 270 -7.96 -7.88 16.84
N GLY A 271 -7.73 -8.83 15.92
CA GLY A 271 -7.17 -10.15 16.20
C GLY A 271 -8.20 -11.22 16.57
N GLY A 272 -9.47 -10.84 16.83
CA GLY A 272 -10.50 -11.79 17.22
C GLY A 272 -10.34 -12.26 18.67
N ALA A 273 -10.48 -13.56 18.93
CA ALA A 273 -10.25 -14.15 20.25
C ALA A 273 -8.78 -14.02 20.70
N ASP A 274 -7.84 -14.19 19.77
CA ASP A 274 -6.42 -13.89 19.90
C ASP A 274 -6.16 -12.37 19.78
N ILE A 275 -6.71 -11.62 20.73
CA ILE A 275 -6.77 -10.15 20.71
C ILE A 275 -5.38 -9.49 20.58
N LYS A 276 -5.28 -8.46 19.73
CA LYS A 276 -4.12 -7.58 19.65
C LYS A 276 -3.99 -6.73 20.91
N ALA A 277 -3.16 -7.18 21.86
CA ALA A 277 -2.88 -6.47 23.11
C ALA A 277 -1.74 -5.43 22.98
N GLY A 278 -1.62 -4.52 23.97
CA GLY A 278 -0.48 -3.60 24.06
C GLY A 278 -0.50 -2.41 23.10
N GLY A 279 -1.68 -2.01 22.61
CA GLY A 279 -1.85 -0.82 21.76
C GLY A 279 -1.52 -1.03 20.28
N VAL A 280 -1.10 -2.24 19.87
CA VAL A 280 -0.76 -2.57 18.48
C VAL A 280 -1.98 -2.67 17.55
N MET A 281 -3.19 -2.55 18.09
CA MET A 281 -4.44 -2.43 17.33
C MET A 281 -4.54 -1.08 16.60
N ALA A 282 -3.85 -0.04 17.09
CA ALA A 282 -3.77 1.24 16.39
C ALA A 282 -3.13 1.04 15.00
N GLY A 283 -3.79 1.55 13.96
CA GLY A 283 -3.36 1.36 12.57
C GLY A 283 -3.95 0.14 11.85
N MET A 284 -4.65 -0.76 12.55
CA MET A 284 -5.27 -1.96 11.93
C MET A 284 -6.48 -1.67 11.03
N HIS A 285 -6.90 -0.40 10.91
CA HIS A 285 -7.81 0.03 9.85
C HIS A 285 -7.19 -0.13 8.45
N ARG A 286 -5.86 -0.23 8.34
CA ARG A 286 -5.13 -0.39 7.07
C ARG A 286 -5.09 -1.82 6.58
N ASP A 287 -5.67 -2.76 7.32
CA ASP A 287 -5.65 -4.19 6.98
C ASP A 287 -6.58 -4.58 5.80
N LYS A 288 -7.18 -3.54 5.18
CA LYS A 288 -7.93 -3.56 3.92
C LYS A 288 -7.15 -3.04 2.72
N CYS A 289 -5.88 -2.65 2.88
CA CYS A 289 -5.05 -2.11 1.79
C CYS A 289 -4.84 -3.11 0.62
N GLY A 290 -4.93 -4.42 0.87
CA GLY A 290 -4.89 -5.41 -0.21
C GLY A 290 -6.07 -5.29 -1.18
N ALA A 291 -7.28 -5.20 -0.65
CA ALA A 291 -8.50 -4.95 -1.41
C ALA A 291 -8.53 -3.54 -2.01
N ALA A 292 -8.10 -2.52 -1.27
CA ALA A 292 -7.97 -1.16 -1.77
C ALA A 292 -7.08 -1.09 -3.02
N ALA A 293 -6.01 -1.90 -3.07
CA ALA A 293 -5.11 -1.94 -4.21
C ALA A 293 -5.75 -2.57 -5.45
N VAL A 294 -6.64 -3.55 -5.26
CA VAL A 294 -7.45 -4.09 -6.35
C VAL A 294 -8.35 -3.00 -6.92
N ALA A 295 -9.10 -2.28 -6.09
CA ALA A 295 -9.95 -1.18 -6.55
C ALA A 295 -9.15 -0.09 -7.29
N GLY A 296 -8.01 0.35 -6.73
CA GLY A 296 -7.14 1.34 -7.38
C GLY A 296 -6.56 0.87 -8.71
N PHE A 297 -6.24 -0.43 -8.85
CA PHE A 297 -5.81 -1.00 -10.13
C PHE A 297 -6.92 -0.96 -11.16
N PHE A 298 -8.15 -1.33 -10.78
CA PHE A 298 -9.32 -1.24 -11.66
C PHE A 298 -9.61 0.20 -12.09
N GLN A 299 -9.37 1.20 -11.22
CA GLN A 299 -9.50 2.60 -11.59
C GLN A 299 -8.50 3.02 -12.68
N ILE A 300 -7.27 2.52 -12.63
CA ILE A 300 -6.28 2.77 -13.70
C ILE A 300 -6.71 2.12 -15.00
N VAL A 301 -7.14 0.86 -14.94
CA VAL A 301 -7.57 0.10 -16.12
C VAL A 301 -8.83 0.73 -16.76
N ALA A 302 -9.76 1.22 -15.94
CA ALA A 302 -10.97 1.91 -16.41
C ALA A 302 -10.66 3.18 -17.20
N GLN A 303 -9.57 3.88 -16.84
CA GLN A 303 -9.13 5.09 -17.52
C GLN A 303 -8.28 4.80 -18.76
N LEU A 304 -7.29 3.92 -18.65
CA LEU A 304 -6.37 3.61 -19.76
C LEU A 304 -6.97 2.68 -20.82
N LYS A 305 -8.04 1.96 -20.49
CA LYS A 305 -8.79 1.07 -21.39
C LYS A 305 -7.91 0.18 -22.26
N PRO A 306 -7.00 -0.63 -21.68
CA PRO A 306 -6.14 -1.52 -22.45
C PRO A 306 -6.98 -2.54 -23.24
N GLN A 307 -6.63 -2.72 -24.52
CA GLN A 307 -7.23 -3.71 -25.41
C GLN A 307 -6.69 -5.12 -25.14
N HIS A 308 -7.41 -6.15 -25.60
CA HIS A 308 -7.02 -7.57 -25.50
C HIS A 308 -6.80 -8.10 -24.06
N LEU A 309 -7.20 -7.33 -23.05
CA LEU A 309 -7.00 -7.62 -21.64
C LEU A 309 -8.34 -7.82 -20.94
N LYS A 310 -8.47 -8.96 -20.24
CA LYS A 310 -9.53 -9.17 -19.25
C LYS A 310 -8.94 -9.06 -17.85
N VAL A 311 -9.63 -8.36 -16.95
CA VAL A 311 -9.26 -8.29 -15.53
C VAL A 311 -10.45 -8.70 -14.68
N VAL A 312 -10.23 -9.66 -13.78
CA VAL A 312 -11.21 -10.11 -12.78
C VAL A 312 -10.63 -9.87 -11.40
N GLY A 313 -11.29 -9.02 -10.61
CA GLY A 313 -10.87 -8.65 -9.27
C GLY A 313 -11.88 -9.09 -8.23
N VAL A 314 -11.42 -9.53 -7.07
CA VAL A 314 -12.29 -9.86 -5.94
C VAL A 314 -11.72 -9.27 -4.66
N MET A 315 -12.54 -8.50 -3.96
CA MET A 315 -12.22 -7.84 -2.70
C MET A 315 -12.98 -8.50 -1.56
N ALA A 316 -12.24 -8.95 -0.55
CA ALA A 316 -12.76 -9.69 0.59
C ALA A 316 -13.00 -8.74 1.78
N MET A 317 -14.14 -8.05 1.83
CA MET A 317 -14.38 -7.00 2.81
C MET A 317 -15.05 -7.57 4.06
N VAL A 318 -14.30 -7.67 5.16
CA VAL A 318 -14.81 -8.18 6.46
C VAL A 318 -14.26 -7.39 7.62
N ARG A 319 -14.74 -7.63 8.83
CA ARG A 319 -14.20 -7.09 10.09
C ARG A 319 -13.92 -8.24 11.06
N ASN A 320 -12.68 -8.37 11.51
CA ASN A 320 -12.31 -9.35 12.52
C ASN A 320 -12.58 -8.77 13.91
N SER A 321 -13.71 -9.14 14.51
CA SER A 321 -14.18 -8.60 15.80
C SER A 321 -14.14 -9.65 16.90
N VAL A 322 -13.96 -9.18 18.14
CA VAL A 322 -14.03 -9.99 19.36
C VAL A 322 -15.42 -9.89 20.00
N GLY A 323 -15.97 -11.00 20.50
CA GLY A 323 -17.27 -11.05 21.14
C GLY A 323 -17.77 -12.49 21.29
N ALA A 324 -19.01 -12.67 21.76
CA ALA A 324 -19.56 -14.00 22.05
C ALA A 324 -19.59 -14.95 20.83
N ASP A 325 -19.74 -14.39 19.63
CA ASP A 325 -19.83 -15.16 18.37
C ASP A 325 -18.53 -15.14 17.55
N CYS A 326 -17.40 -14.70 18.12
CA CYS A 326 -16.13 -14.78 17.39
C CYS A 326 -15.73 -16.24 17.13
N TYR A 327 -15.04 -16.47 16.02
CA TYR A 327 -14.36 -17.75 15.83
C TYR A 327 -13.15 -17.83 16.76
N VAL A 328 -12.83 -19.04 17.19
CA VAL A 328 -11.84 -19.28 18.26
C VAL A 328 -10.75 -20.23 17.79
N ALA A 329 -9.62 -20.22 18.49
CA ALA A 329 -8.61 -21.24 18.32
C ALA A 329 -9.22 -22.64 18.54
N ASP A 330 -8.69 -23.63 17.83
CA ASP A 330 -9.14 -25.02 17.74
C ASP A 330 -10.50 -25.27 17.07
N GLU A 331 -11.21 -24.21 16.64
CA GLU A 331 -12.37 -24.36 15.76
C GLU A 331 -11.95 -24.97 14.41
N LEU A 332 -12.77 -25.89 13.90
CA LEU A 332 -12.59 -26.54 12.61
C LEU A 332 -13.59 -25.98 11.59
N VAL A 333 -13.09 -25.20 10.64
CA VAL A 333 -13.91 -24.59 9.58
C VAL A 333 -13.73 -25.36 8.27
N VAL A 334 -14.83 -25.66 7.57
CA VAL A 334 -14.79 -26.32 6.25
C VAL A 334 -14.75 -25.25 5.16
N SER A 335 -13.66 -25.18 4.40
CA SER A 335 -13.52 -24.27 3.25
C SER A 335 -14.42 -24.67 2.07
N ARG A 336 -14.60 -23.74 1.11
CA ARG A 336 -15.24 -23.97 -0.20
C ARG A 336 -14.64 -25.18 -0.94
N ALA A 337 -13.35 -25.41 -0.78
CA ALA A 337 -12.65 -26.55 -1.38
C ALA A 337 -12.94 -27.91 -0.68
N GLY A 338 -13.87 -27.95 0.28
CA GLY A 338 -14.18 -29.14 1.09
C GLY A 338 -13.06 -29.54 2.06
N ARG A 339 -12.09 -28.65 2.30
CA ARG A 339 -10.97 -28.91 3.24
C ARG A 339 -11.29 -28.37 4.62
N ARG A 340 -11.03 -29.18 5.65
CA ARG A 340 -11.12 -28.79 7.06
C ARG A 340 -9.86 -28.02 7.46
N VAL A 341 -10.04 -26.81 7.97
CA VAL A 341 -8.98 -25.92 8.46
C VAL A 341 -9.13 -25.80 9.97
N ARG A 342 -8.09 -26.20 10.73
CA ARG A 342 -8.03 -25.94 12.16
C ARG A 342 -7.47 -24.54 12.36
N VAL A 343 -8.27 -23.71 13.02
CA VAL A 343 -7.86 -22.35 13.41
C VAL A 343 -6.87 -22.48 14.55
N GLY A 344 -5.61 -22.10 14.34
CA GLY A 344 -4.63 -22.06 15.44
C GLY A 344 -4.43 -20.68 16.03
N ASN A 345 -4.77 -19.62 15.30
CA ASN A 345 -4.72 -18.24 15.76
C ASN A 345 -5.71 -17.39 14.94
N THR A 346 -6.59 -16.64 15.61
CA THR A 346 -7.61 -15.80 14.97
C THR A 346 -7.06 -14.46 14.44
N ASP A 347 -5.82 -14.11 14.76
CA ASP A 347 -5.02 -13.02 14.17
C ASP A 347 -4.34 -13.44 12.85
N ALA A 348 -4.61 -14.66 12.39
CA ALA A 348 -4.27 -15.16 11.06
C ALA A 348 -5.52 -15.20 10.16
N GLU A 349 -6.41 -14.22 10.30
CA GLU A 349 -7.68 -14.08 9.60
C GLU A 349 -7.53 -13.83 8.09
N GLY A 350 -6.51 -13.07 7.68
CA GLY A 350 -6.38 -12.61 6.29
C GLY A 350 -6.29 -13.76 5.28
N ARG A 351 -5.63 -14.87 5.67
CA ARG A 351 -5.58 -16.09 4.83
C ARG A 351 -6.90 -16.87 4.86
N MET A 352 -7.62 -16.86 5.99
CA MET A 352 -8.93 -17.49 6.11
C MET A 352 -9.94 -16.81 5.19
N VAL A 353 -9.95 -15.48 5.19
CA VAL A 353 -10.87 -14.67 4.38
C VAL A 353 -10.63 -14.85 2.88
N MET A 354 -9.37 -15.02 2.45
CA MET A 354 -9.05 -15.16 1.03
C MET A 354 -9.17 -16.58 0.48
N VAL A 355 -9.12 -17.64 1.31
CA VAL A 355 -8.97 -19.02 0.81
C VAL A 355 -10.13 -19.46 -0.09
N ASP A 356 -11.36 -19.09 0.27
CA ASP A 356 -12.55 -19.49 -0.50
C ASP A 356 -12.66 -18.69 -1.80
N LEU A 357 -12.30 -17.41 -1.76
CA LEU A 357 -12.25 -16.54 -2.94
C LEU A 357 -11.17 -17.00 -3.92
N LEU A 358 -10.02 -17.46 -3.41
CA LEU A 358 -8.97 -18.06 -4.24
C LEU A 358 -9.42 -19.38 -4.87
N CYS A 359 -10.26 -20.15 -4.17
CA CYS A 359 -10.85 -21.36 -4.72
C CYS A 359 -11.81 -21.02 -5.88
N GLU A 360 -12.74 -20.08 -5.68
CA GLU A 360 -13.64 -19.58 -6.74
C GLU A 360 -12.83 -19.04 -7.93
N MET A 361 -11.79 -18.24 -7.68
CA MET A 361 -10.96 -17.67 -8.74
C MET A 361 -10.16 -18.74 -9.50
N LYS A 362 -9.72 -19.80 -8.82
CA LYS A 362 -9.10 -20.95 -9.48
C LYS A 362 -10.10 -21.70 -10.35
N GLU A 363 -11.33 -21.94 -9.86
CA GLU A 363 -12.41 -22.57 -10.61
C GLU A 363 -12.70 -21.79 -11.90
N LYS A 364 -12.77 -20.46 -11.80
CA LYS A 364 -12.96 -19.57 -12.96
C LYS A 364 -11.78 -19.60 -13.92
N ALA A 365 -10.55 -19.58 -13.42
CA ALA A 365 -9.32 -19.51 -14.23
C ALA A 365 -9.23 -20.61 -15.29
N VAL A 366 -9.78 -21.80 -15.04
CA VAL A 366 -9.75 -22.93 -15.98
C VAL A 366 -10.41 -22.59 -17.33
N ASN A 367 -11.36 -21.65 -17.33
CA ASN A 367 -12.12 -21.24 -18.51
C ASN A 367 -11.64 -19.91 -19.12
N GLU A 368 -10.52 -19.37 -18.65
CA GLU A 368 -10.00 -18.06 -19.07
C GLU A 368 -8.77 -18.18 -19.97
N VAL A 369 -8.55 -17.19 -20.83
CA VAL A 369 -7.37 -17.15 -21.72
C VAL A 369 -6.15 -16.65 -20.96
N SER A 370 -5.08 -17.46 -20.98
CA SER A 370 -3.79 -17.16 -20.34
C SER A 370 -3.93 -16.54 -18.93
N PRO A 371 -4.59 -17.24 -17.98
CA PRO A 371 -4.94 -16.69 -16.68
C PRO A 371 -3.71 -16.54 -15.79
N GLN A 372 -3.59 -15.38 -15.14
CA GLN A 372 -2.58 -15.12 -14.12
C GLN A 372 -3.26 -14.67 -12.83
N LEU A 373 -3.11 -15.47 -11.77
CA LEU A 373 -3.75 -15.23 -10.48
C LEU A 373 -2.80 -14.58 -9.48
N PHE A 374 -3.18 -13.43 -8.96
CA PHE A 374 -2.45 -12.63 -8.00
C PHE A 374 -3.25 -12.48 -6.70
N THR A 375 -2.51 -12.42 -5.61
CA THR A 375 -3.04 -12.09 -4.28
C THR A 375 -2.31 -10.86 -3.78
N ILE A 376 -3.05 -9.92 -3.20
CA ILE A 376 -2.53 -8.67 -2.66
C ILE A 376 -3.03 -8.54 -1.22
N ALA A 377 -2.12 -8.60 -0.25
CA ALA A 377 -2.53 -8.69 1.15
C ALA A 377 -1.55 -8.09 2.16
N THR A 378 -2.09 -7.40 3.16
CA THR A 378 -1.40 -7.03 4.41
C THR A 378 -1.32 -8.22 5.36
N LEU A 379 -0.51 -9.22 4.98
CA LEU A 379 -0.67 -10.57 5.56
C LEU A 379 0.17 -10.85 6.81
N THR A 380 1.42 -10.38 6.88
CA THR A 380 2.30 -10.73 8.02
C THR A 380 3.19 -9.57 8.44
N GLY A 381 3.30 -9.35 9.76
CA GLY A 381 4.31 -8.45 10.32
C GLY A 381 5.76 -8.94 10.08
N HIS A 382 5.93 -10.24 9.82
CA HIS A 382 7.24 -10.84 9.54
C HIS A 382 7.85 -10.35 8.22
N ALA A 383 7.03 -10.05 7.21
CA ALA A 383 7.55 -9.49 5.97
C ALA A 383 8.28 -8.15 6.17
N ILE A 384 7.82 -7.32 7.11
CA ILE A 384 8.47 -6.06 7.48
C ILE A 384 9.78 -6.34 8.21
N ARG A 385 9.79 -7.32 9.12
CA ARG A 385 11.03 -7.70 9.83
C ARG A 385 12.09 -8.24 8.87
N ALA A 386 11.67 -8.95 7.82
CA ALA A 386 12.56 -9.52 6.83
C ALA A 386 13.07 -8.47 5.83
N MET A 387 12.19 -7.61 5.32
CA MET A 387 12.50 -6.72 4.20
C MET A 387 12.67 -5.25 4.60
N GLY A 388 12.30 -4.88 5.83
CA GLY A 388 12.21 -3.50 6.29
C GLY A 388 10.90 -2.80 5.90
N PRO A 389 10.57 -1.66 6.53
CA PRO A 389 9.32 -0.92 6.27
C PRO A 389 9.28 -0.37 4.83
N ASN A 390 10.42 0.09 4.31
CA ASN A 390 10.54 0.75 3.00
C ASN A 390 10.43 -0.20 1.78
N TYR A 391 10.27 -1.51 2.01
CA TYR A 391 10.16 -2.54 0.97
C TYR A 391 8.73 -3.05 0.80
N SER A 392 7.80 -2.47 1.54
CA SER A 392 6.38 -2.74 1.42
C SER A 392 5.67 -1.63 0.60
N PRO A 393 4.57 -1.93 -0.11
CA PRO A 393 4.03 -1.17 -1.24
C PRO A 393 3.36 0.16 -0.93
N GLU A 394 3.46 0.68 0.29
CA GLU A 394 3.07 2.06 0.61
C GLU A 394 3.79 3.09 -0.29
N ARG A 395 5.04 2.81 -0.68
CA ARG A 395 5.79 3.62 -1.67
C ARG A 395 5.90 3.00 -3.06
N CYS A 396 5.47 1.75 -3.24
CA CYS A 396 5.70 0.96 -4.46
C CYS A 396 4.40 0.55 -5.18
N TRP A 397 3.48 1.50 -5.39
CA TRP A 397 2.30 1.29 -6.25
C TRP A 397 2.67 0.88 -7.69
N ALA A 398 3.87 1.24 -8.16
CA ALA A 398 4.40 0.85 -9.46
C ALA A 398 4.61 -0.68 -9.65
N ILE A 399 4.52 -1.48 -8.57
CA ILE A 399 4.70 -2.95 -8.61
C ILE A 399 3.61 -3.62 -9.46
N CYS A 400 2.39 -3.07 -9.53
CA CYS A 400 1.32 -3.76 -10.24
C CYS A 400 1.52 -3.73 -11.76
N LEU A 401 1.68 -2.57 -12.39
CA LEU A 401 1.46 -2.49 -13.84
C LEU A 401 2.56 -3.18 -14.68
N ARG A 402 3.84 -3.09 -14.30
CA ARG A 402 4.93 -3.66 -15.12
C ARG A 402 5.12 -5.16 -14.89
N CYS A 403 5.01 -5.64 -13.65
CA CYS A 403 5.03 -7.08 -13.36
C CYS A 403 3.77 -7.79 -13.91
N LEU A 404 2.61 -7.13 -13.88
CA LEU A 404 1.37 -7.68 -14.46
C LEU A 404 1.38 -7.72 -15.99
N LEU A 405 2.08 -6.81 -16.68
CA LEU A 405 2.09 -6.77 -18.15
C LEU A 405 3.25 -7.56 -18.79
N SER A 406 4.45 -7.53 -18.22
CA SER A 406 5.66 -8.01 -18.93
C SER A 406 5.95 -9.50 -18.85
N GLY A 407 5.31 -10.27 -17.95
CA GLY A 407 5.64 -11.70 -17.75
C GLY A 407 7.11 -11.96 -17.40
N ALA A 408 7.87 -10.91 -17.09
CA ALA A 408 9.32 -10.93 -17.04
C ALA A 408 9.81 -11.34 -15.66
N ARG A 409 10.77 -12.28 -15.64
CA ARG A 409 11.58 -12.62 -14.45
C ARG A 409 12.68 -11.60 -14.17
N THR A 410 12.67 -10.44 -14.83
CA THR A 410 13.74 -9.44 -14.75
C THR A 410 13.22 -8.14 -14.13
N MET A 411 13.86 -7.79 -13.01
CA MET A 411 13.66 -6.53 -12.31
C MET A 411 14.17 -5.37 -13.16
N SER A 412 13.32 -4.38 -13.39
CA SER A 412 13.79 -3.00 -13.52
C SER A 412 12.78 -2.03 -12.91
N SER A 413 13.28 -1.27 -11.93
CA SER A 413 12.68 -0.15 -11.19
C SER A 413 11.77 -0.38 -9.97
N THR A 414 11.69 -1.58 -9.39
CA THR A 414 11.05 -1.70 -8.05
C THR A 414 11.56 -2.90 -7.26
N ARG A 415 11.92 -2.70 -5.98
CA ARG A 415 12.35 -3.78 -5.07
C ARG A 415 11.13 -4.60 -4.60
N ALA A 416 10.73 -5.57 -5.42
CA ALA A 416 10.01 -6.75 -4.95
C ALA A 416 11.03 -7.88 -4.81
N SER A 417 11.22 -8.40 -3.61
CA SER A 417 12.06 -9.58 -3.39
C SER A 417 11.23 -10.85 -3.51
N LEU A 418 11.67 -11.79 -4.33
CA LEU A 418 11.12 -13.15 -4.31
C LEU A 418 11.63 -13.88 -3.06
N SER A 419 10.73 -14.18 -2.13
CA SER A 419 10.99 -15.20 -1.12
C SER A 419 10.76 -16.57 -1.76
N THR A 420 11.73 -17.48 -1.62
CA THR A 420 11.67 -18.82 -2.19
C THR A 420 10.92 -19.77 -1.27
N ARG A 421 10.01 -20.56 -1.86
CA ARG A 421 9.33 -21.65 -1.15
C ARG A 421 10.35 -22.74 -0.82
N THR A 422 10.56 -23.02 0.47
CA THR A 422 11.33 -24.19 0.91
C THR A 422 10.39 -25.35 1.24
N SER A 423 10.76 -26.58 0.87
CA SER A 423 10.00 -27.81 1.15
C SER A 423 9.74 -28.04 2.64
N CYS A 424 10.62 -27.51 3.51
CA CYS A 424 10.54 -27.61 4.96
C CYS A 424 9.25 -26.96 5.53
N SER A 425 8.81 -25.83 4.96
CA SER A 425 7.61 -25.10 5.40
C SER A 425 6.31 -25.91 5.18
N ALA A 426 6.20 -26.65 4.08
CA ALA A 426 5.03 -27.47 3.77
C ALA A 426 4.83 -28.65 4.74
N THR A 427 5.93 -29.12 5.35
CA THR A 427 5.93 -30.20 6.35
C THR A 427 5.45 -29.70 7.70
N THR A 428 5.74 -28.46 8.07
CA THR A 428 5.30 -27.83 9.34
C THR A 428 3.79 -27.57 9.40
N CYS A 429 3.10 -27.49 8.26
CA CYS A 429 1.63 -27.43 8.20
C CYS A 429 0.93 -28.80 8.26
N ARG A 430 1.68 -29.91 8.38
CA ARG A 430 1.11 -31.25 8.64
C ARG A 430 1.19 -31.54 10.14
N PRO A 431 0.11 -31.96 10.80
CA PRO A 431 0.19 -32.35 12.21
C PRO A 431 1.04 -33.61 12.39
N LEU A 432 1.88 -33.59 13.43
CA LEU A 432 2.53 -34.76 14.03
C LEU A 432 1.57 -35.34 15.09
N LEU A 433 0.53 -36.07 14.70
CA LEU A 433 -0.25 -36.89 15.63
C LEU A 433 -0.78 -38.14 14.91
N HIS A 434 -0.39 -39.31 15.43
CA HIS A 434 -0.91 -40.63 15.08
C HIS A 434 -2.38 -40.72 15.49
N LEU A 435 -3.28 -40.64 14.51
CA LEU A 435 -4.62 -41.24 14.51
C LEU A 435 -5.00 -41.32 13.03
N GLU A 436 -5.19 -42.54 12.55
CA GLU A 436 -5.35 -42.86 11.13
C GLU A 436 -6.57 -42.12 10.53
N ASP A 437 -6.40 -41.62 9.30
CA ASP A 437 -7.43 -41.03 8.42
C ASP A 437 -7.86 -39.55 8.52
N ILE A 438 -7.11 -38.64 9.15
CA ILE A 438 -7.41 -37.19 8.98
C ILE A 438 -6.22 -36.32 8.56
N ARG A 439 -6.22 -35.92 7.27
CA ARG A 439 -5.37 -34.82 6.76
C ARG A 439 -5.93 -33.47 7.20
N HIS A 440 -5.55 -33.00 8.39
CA HIS A 440 -5.82 -31.63 8.87
C HIS A 440 -4.75 -30.64 8.36
N LEU A 441 -5.17 -29.42 8.02
CA LEU A 441 -4.27 -28.26 7.85
C LEU A 441 -4.25 -27.48 9.16
N GLN A 442 -3.05 -27.30 9.73
CA GLN A 442 -2.82 -26.49 10.93
C GLN A 442 -2.33 -25.09 10.53
N LEU A 443 -3.00 -24.07 11.03
CA LEU A 443 -2.54 -22.68 10.99
C LEU A 443 -1.91 -22.33 12.34
N SER A 444 -0.73 -22.87 12.65
CA SER A 444 -0.04 -22.59 13.92
C SER A 444 1.08 -21.57 13.76
N SER A 445 1.28 -20.81 14.85
CA SER A 445 2.52 -20.13 15.19
C SER A 445 3.31 -21.00 16.17
N SER A 446 4.34 -21.72 15.73
CA SER A 446 5.32 -22.26 16.69
C SER A 446 6.72 -22.43 16.09
N TRP A 447 7.69 -21.80 16.76
CA TRP A 447 9.15 -21.87 16.65
C TRP A 447 9.83 -21.18 15.47
N LEU A 448 10.27 -19.93 15.71
CA LEU A 448 11.47 -19.18 15.25
C LEU A 448 12.09 -19.37 13.85
N GLN A 449 11.46 -20.10 12.92
CA GLN A 449 11.93 -20.26 11.55
C GLN A 449 10.76 -20.06 10.57
N ASP A 450 10.80 -18.91 9.89
CA ASP A 450 10.19 -18.66 8.58
C ASP A 450 8.64 -18.67 8.49
N LEU A 451 7.99 -17.81 9.28
CA LEU A 451 6.55 -17.51 9.20
C LEU A 451 6.13 -16.83 7.88
N THR A 452 7.08 -16.20 7.19
CA THR A 452 6.90 -15.73 5.82
C THR A 452 6.59 -16.91 4.92
N SER A 453 7.48 -17.91 4.81
CA SER A 453 7.33 -19.11 3.98
C SER A 453 6.05 -19.91 4.26
N THR A 454 5.61 -20.02 5.53
CA THR A 454 4.37 -20.73 5.88
C THR A 454 3.09 -20.00 5.46
N ALA A 455 3.11 -18.67 5.35
CA ALA A 455 2.01 -17.90 4.76
C ALA A 455 1.84 -18.16 3.25
N TRP A 456 2.88 -18.65 2.54
CA TRP A 456 2.83 -19.01 1.11
C TRP A 456 2.22 -20.39 0.83
N ILE A 457 1.92 -21.18 1.87
CA ILE A 457 1.55 -22.61 1.73
C ILE A 457 0.16 -22.83 1.11
N LEU A 458 -0.71 -21.81 1.05
CA LEU A 458 -2.06 -21.95 0.51
C LEU A 458 -2.15 -21.68 -1.01
N LYS A 459 -1.53 -22.56 -1.82
CA LYS A 459 -1.77 -22.71 -3.26
C LYS A 459 -1.92 -24.18 -3.66
N PRO A 460 -2.76 -24.46 -4.67
CA PRO A 460 -4.13 -24.90 -4.45
C PRO A 460 -4.23 -26.38 -4.05
N LEU A 461 -4.99 -26.64 -2.99
CA LEU A 461 -5.32 -27.97 -2.43
C LEU A 461 -6.36 -28.75 -3.27
N CYS A 462 -6.70 -28.26 -4.45
CA CYS A 462 -7.50 -28.97 -5.45
C CYS A 462 -6.60 -29.86 -6.31
N ARG A 463 -6.49 -31.14 -5.92
CA ARG A 463 -6.13 -32.22 -6.82
C ARG A 463 -7.38 -32.60 -7.61
N THR A 464 -7.49 -32.14 -8.85
CA THR A 464 -8.23 -32.86 -9.89
C THR A 464 -7.21 -33.73 -10.63
N PRO A 465 -7.49 -35.02 -10.89
CA PRO A 465 -6.64 -35.80 -11.78
C PRO A 465 -6.83 -35.25 -13.19
N THR A 466 -5.73 -35.04 -13.91
CA THR A 466 -5.63 -34.45 -15.27
C THR A 466 -5.83 -32.93 -15.35
N LEU A 467 -4.73 -32.18 -15.57
CA LEU A 467 -4.61 -30.92 -16.34
C LEU A 467 -3.28 -30.22 -16.01
N THR A 468 -2.37 -30.22 -16.96
CA THR A 468 -0.97 -29.78 -16.87
C THR A 468 -0.70 -28.33 -17.29
N SER A 469 -1.71 -27.45 -17.39
CA SER A 469 -1.53 -26.12 -18.03
C SER A 469 -2.03 -24.90 -17.22
N LEU A 470 -2.00 -24.92 -15.88
CA LEU A 470 -2.26 -23.71 -15.08
C LEU A 470 -1.02 -22.79 -15.05
N GLY A 471 -1.21 -21.51 -15.43
CA GLY A 471 -0.18 -20.48 -15.38
C GLY A 471 0.34 -20.15 -13.97
N PRO A 472 1.45 -19.40 -13.83
CA PRO A 472 2.02 -19.09 -12.53
C PRO A 472 1.09 -18.19 -11.74
N ALA A 473 0.79 -18.57 -10.50
CA ALA A 473 0.14 -17.68 -9.56
C ALA A 473 1.22 -16.95 -8.73
N VAL A 474 0.98 -15.70 -8.35
CA VAL A 474 1.93 -14.84 -7.59
C VAL A 474 1.26 -14.29 -6.33
N LEU A 475 1.98 -14.23 -5.20
CA LEU A 475 1.52 -13.59 -3.96
C LEU A 475 2.36 -12.33 -3.72
N SER A 476 1.68 -11.21 -3.49
CA SER A 476 2.28 -9.92 -3.16
C SER A 476 1.82 -9.49 -1.77
N GLN A 477 2.77 -9.21 -0.87
CA GLN A 477 2.48 -8.74 0.48
C GLN A 477 2.62 -7.22 0.56
N VAL A 478 1.64 -6.58 1.21
CA VAL A 478 1.56 -5.11 1.37
C VAL A 478 1.74 -4.74 2.85
N TYR A 479 2.37 -3.61 3.18
CA TYR A 479 2.34 -3.06 4.54
C TYR A 479 2.39 -1.53 4.49
N GLN A 480 1.94 -0.87 5.56
CA GLN A 480 2.02 0.57 5.70
C GLN A 480 2.34 0.98 7.16
N GLN A 481 3.42 1.73 7.39
CA GLN A 481 3.76 2.35 8.69
C GLN A 481 3.98 3.86 8.51
N GLU A 482 3.36 4.67 9.37
CA GLU A 482 3.75 6.09 9.44
C GLU A 482 5.02 6.28 10.26
N PRO A 483 5.91 7.23 9.89
CA PRO A 483 6.92 7.72 10.81
C PRO A 483 6.20 8.43 11.96
N GLN A 484 6.40 7.97 13.19
CA GLN A 484 5.91 8.66 14.37
C GLN A 484 6.55 10.07 14.42
N SER A 485 5.75 11.09 14.12
CA SER A 485 6.06 12.48 14.44
C SER A 485 4.93 13.01 15.32
N SER A 486 5.11 12.89 16.64
CA SER A 486 4.21 13.48 17.62
C SER A 486 4.65 14.91 17.96
N PRO A 487 3.78 15.91 17.92
CA PRO A 487 3.89 17.11 18.74
C PRO A 487 2.83 17.03 19.84
N TRP A 488 3.03 16.15 20.82
CA TRP A 488 2.26 16.19 22.08
C TRP A 488 3.23 16.56 23.19
N GLN A 489 3.39 17.87 23.41
CA GLN A 489 3.96 18.39 24.64
C GLN A 489 2.94 18.19 25.77
N PRO A 490 3.27 17.51 26.88
CA PRO A 490 2.41 17.51 28.05
C PRO A 490 2.52 18.86 28.75
N THR A 491 1.41 19.60 28.81
CA THR A 491 1.22 20.70 29.75
C THR A 491 1.24 20.13 31.17
N THR A 492 2.33 20.38 31.88
CA THR A 492 2.46 20.05 33.31
C THR A 492 1.63 21.02 34.14
N TYR A 493 0.52 20.54 34.70
CA TYR A 493 -0.09 21.18 35.86
C TYR A 493 0.86 21.06 37.04
N SER A 494 1.28 22.22 37.55
CA SER A 494 2.04 22.35 38.78
C SER A 494 1.18 21.91 39.96
N LEU A 495 1.71 21.07 40.85
CA LEU A 495 1.56 21.19 42.30
C LEU A 495 2.42 20.12 42.99
N ILE A 496 3.22 20.60 43.94
CA ILE A 496 3.90 19.86 45.02
C ILE A 496 5.25 19.19 44.66
N SER A 497 6.34 19.92 44.88
CA SER A 497 7.50 19.41 45.65
C SER A 497 8.45 20.55 46.05
N LYS A 498 8.20 21.13 47.23
CA LYS A 498 9.28 21.64 48.09
C LYS A 498 9.88 20.42 48.80
N GLN A 499 11.22 20.40 48.89
CA GLN A 499 12.11 19.46 49.60
C GLN A 499 12.88 18.48 48.71
N ARG A 500 13.94 19.01 48.08
CA ARG A 500 15.19 18.29 47.86
C ARG A 500 16.24 18.94 48.75
N ASN A 501 16.75 18.19 49.72
CA ASN A 501 18.12 18.27 50.23
C ASN A 501 18.24 17.27 51.37
N LEU A 502 18.91 16.15 51.11
CA LEU A 502 19.69 15.30 52.02
C LEU A 502 19.85 13.93 51.38
N VAL A 503 21.10 13.60 51.04
CA VAL A 503 21.82 12.36 51.37
C VAL A 503 22.84 12.11 50.27
N SER A 504 24.00 12.74 50.45
CA SER A 504 25.28 12.36 49.85
C SER A 504 26.11 11.70 50.94
N ALA A 505 26.03 10.37 51.08
CA ALA A 505 26.99 9.58 51.84
C ALA A 505 26.78 8.09 51.54
N LEU A 506 27.72 7.49 50.80
CA LEU A 506 28.45 6.25 51.14
C LEU A 506 29.05 5.60 49.88
N LYS A 507 30.34 5.24 50.01
CA LYS A 507 31.24 4.64 49.01
C LYS A 507 31.04 3.12 48.87
N PRO A 508 31.61 2.48 47.82
CA PRO A 508 31.32 1.10 47.42
C PRO A 508 32.28 0.07 48.05
N CYS A 509 31.81 -1.17 48.23
CA CYS A 509 32.66 -2.34 48.50
C CYS A 509 32.30 -3.50 47.57
N THR A 510 33.36 -4.10 47.03
CA THR A 510 33.44 -5.18 46.05
C THR A 510 33.51 -6.57 46.70
N ASN A 511 33.36 -7.60 45.84
CA ASN A 511 33.70 -9.03 45.98
C ASN A 511 32.63 -9.97 46.56
N PHE A 512 32.12 -10.89 45.72
CA PHE A 512 32.40 -12.34 45.76
C PHE A 512 31.50 -13.10 44.74
N PHE A 513 32.12 -13.78 43.78
CA PHE A 513 31.59 -15.00 43.10
C PHE A 513 32.26 -16.21 43.82
N PRO A 514 31.78 -17.49 43.79
CA PRO A 514 31.29 -18.15 42.57
C PRO A 514 30.26 -19.30 42.69
N SER A 515 29.80 -19.74 41.51
CA SER A 515 29.54 -21.12 41.07
C SER A 515 28.28 -21.91 41.50
N ASN A 516 27.81 -22.69 40.53
CA ASN A 516 26.92 -23.86 40.60
C ASN A 516 25.41 -23.62 40.62
N TYR A 517 24.75 -23.78 39.47
CA TYR A 517 23.46 -24.47 39.41
C TYR A 517 23.35 -25.31 38.14
N LYS A 518 23.44 -26.64 38.30
CA LYS A 518 22.89 -27.64 37.38
C LYS A 518 21.43 -27.89 37.78
N ARG A 519 20.58 -27.94 36.75
CA ARG A 519 19.28 -28.62 36.58
C ARG A 519 18.55 -29.11 37.84
N ASN A 520 17.26 -28.73 37.97
CA ASN A 520 16.20 -29.73 38.01
C ASN A 520 14.81 -29.14 37.72
N THR A 521 14.09 -29.90 36.91
CA THR A 521 12.64 -29.95 36.67
C THR A 521 11.82 -30.00 37.95
N CYS A 522 10.66 -29.33 37.98
CA CYS A 522 9.43 -29.86 38.59
C CYS A 522 8.18 -29.15 38.02
N TYR A 523 7.20 -29.99 37.69
CA TYR A 523 5.82 -29.69 37.30
C TYR A 523 4.94 -29.39 38.54
N SER A 524 3.69 -28.99 38.25
CA SER A 524 2.51 -28.83 39.12
C SER A 524 2.41 -27.45 39.78
N THR A 525 1.29 -26.72 39.67
CA THR A 525 -0.14 -27.12 39.61
C THR A 525 -0.93 -26.25 38.65
#